data_AF-A0ABD3R6R4-F1
#
_entry.id   AF-A0ABD3R6R4-F1
#
_cell.length_a   1.000
_cell.length_b   1.000
_cell.length_c   1.000
_cell.angle_alpha   90.00
_cell.angle_beta   90.00
_cell.angle_gamma   90.00
#
_symmetry.space_group_name_H-M   'P 1'
#
loop_
_entity.id
_entity.type
_entity.pdbx_description
1 polymer ?
#
loop_
_entity_poly.entity_id
_entity_poly.type
_entity_poly.pdbx_seq_one_letter_code
_entity_poly.pdbx_strand_id
1 'polypeptide(L)'
;MIDEVQTRLYDNLSPERRLELDKLRSAALLRRLSRFTLALGVDNMLRKPGDTELCDVVVRDEEGQNITNDYDIEKGIVTPANLVHANSSYFIDDGDLEYTHILIPCPGSAIINRLEKGLDDCRNRKPKFIRTSKVGQDNNNNAKKQGEGGISCTKDKALEVNDAVNNLVTETRPVPIYCAVCLTRYEVSNRVCWSSNSECSHVFHEDCMLHWLVVLGRKRSRRKRFSKNPSERKLLDFDLSCPCCRQDFISRDVVLGTDEDD
;
A
#
# COMPACT_ATOMS: atom_id res chain seq x y z
N MET A 1 -44.60 -13.91 -2.84
CA MET A 1 -44.49 -12.72 -1.97
C MET A 1 -43.02 -12.38 -1.89
N ILE A 2 -42.57 -11.41 -2.69
CA ILE A 2 -41.21 -10.89 -2.58
C ILE A 2 -41.24 -10.05 -1.32
N ASP A 3 -40.49 -10.45 -0.30
CA ASP A 3 -40.30 -9.65 0.90
C ASP A 3 -39.97 -8.23 0.46
N GLU A 4 -40.86 -7.30 0.78
CA GLU A 4 -40.67 -5.88 0.55
C GLU A 4 -39.61 -5.42 1.57
N VAL A 5 -38.36 -5.83 1.32
CA VAL A 5 -37.21 -5.59 2.18
C VAL A 5 -37.11 -4.08 2.32
N GLN A 6 -37.43 -3.59 3.52
CA GLN A 6 -37.48 -2.18 3.88
C GLN A 6 -36.15 -1.50 3.58
N THR A 7 -36.05 -0.95 2.38
CA THR A 7 -34.89 -0.19 1.94
C THR A 7 -35.01 1.22 2.48
N ARG A 8 -34.39 1.46 3.64
CA ARG A 8 -34.35 2.80 4.25
C ARG A 8 -33.19 3.61 3.68
N LEU A 9 -33.39 4.92 3.56
CA LEU A 9 -32.33 5.88 3.24
C LEU A 9 -31.28 5.89 4.34
N TYR A 10 -30.01 6.10 4.00
CA TYR A 10 -28.90 6.08 4.97
C TYR A 10 -29.12 7.03 6.17
N ASP A 11 -29.64 8.23 5.94
CA ASP A 11 -29.92 9.21 7.00
C ASP A 11 -31.03 8.75 7.98
N ASN A 12 -31.86 7.79 7.57
CA ASN A 12 -32.95 7.21 8.36
C ASN A 12 -32.58 5.86 9.00
N LEU A 13 -31.32 5.42 8.85
CA LEU A 13 -30.83 4.19 9.49
C LEU A 13 -30.53 4.45 10.96
N SER A 14 -30.67 3.40 11.78
CA SER A 14 -30.25 3.47 13.18
C SER A 14 -28.75 3.77 13.28
N PRO A 15 -28.27 4.39 14.38
CA PRO A 15 -26.85 4.62 14.60
C PRO A 15 -26.00 3.34 14.48
N GLU A 16 -26.49 2.23 15.00
CA GLU A 16 -25.82 0.92 14.97
C GLU A 16 -25.67 0.44 13.53
N ARG A 17 -26.73 0.57 12.73
CA ARG A 17 -26.70 0.17 11.32
C ARG A 17 -25.77 1.05 10.48
N ARG A 18 -25.69 2.35 10.79
CA ARG A 18 -24.72 3.26 10.13
C ARG A 18 -23.27 2.86 10.46
N LEU A 19 -23.00 2.58 11.74
CA LEU A 19 -21.69 2.09 12.19
C LEU A 19 -21.32 0.75 11.51
N GLU A 20 -22.27 -0.16 11.38
CA GLU A 20 -22.08 -1.43 10.67
C GLU A 20 -21.69 -1.20 9.20
N LEU A 21 -22.43 -0.35 8.48
CA LEU A 21 -22.10 0.00 7.09
C LEU A 21 -20.71 0.63 6.97
N ASP A 22 -20.31 1.46 7.93
CA ASP A 22 -18.98 2.07 7.93
C ASP A 22 -17.87 1.06 8.21
N LYS A 23 -18.11 0.08 9.09
CA LYS A 23 -17.19 -1.05 9.30
C LYS A 23 -17.04 -1.87 8.02
N LEU A 24 -18.15 -2.18 7.34
CA LEU A 24 -18.12 -2.90 6.07
C LEU A 24 -17.37 -2.13 4.98
N ARG A 25 -17.59 -0.81 4.86
CA ARG A 25 -16.81 0.06 3.96
C ARG A 25 -15.33 0.05 4.32
N SER A 26 -15.00 0.20 5.60
CA SER A 26 -13.61 0.24 6.06
C SER A 26 -12.88 -1.05 5.71
N ALA A 27 -13.51 -2.20 5.97
CA ALA A 27 -12.94 -3.51 5.62
C ALA A 27 -12.74 -3.67 4.10
N ALA A 28 -13.69 -3.22 3.29
CA ALA A 28 -13.58 -3.25 1.83
C ALA A 28 -12.49 -2.31 1.29
N LEU A 29 -12.33 -1.13 1.89
CA LEU A 29 -11.29 -0.16 1.53
C LEU A 29 -9.90 -0.68 1.91
N LEU A 30 -9.73 -1.23 3.12
CA LEU A 30 -8.46 -1.81 3.57
C LEU A 30 -7.96 -2.93 2.64
N ARG A 31 -8.86 -3.80 2.16
CA ARG A 31 -8.51 -4.84 1.18
C ARG A 31 -7.98 -4.30 -0.14
N ARG A 32 -8.40 -3.10 -0.54
CA ARG A 32 -7.91 -2.44 -1.77
C ARG A 32 -6.64 -1.65 -1.53
N LEU A 33 -6.58 -0.94 -0.42
CA LEU A 33 -5.42 -0.15 -0.02
C LEU A 33 -4.20 -1.04 0.26
N SER A 34 -4.39 -2.27 0.75
CA SER A 34 -3.29 -3.18 1.09
C SER A 34 -2.29 -3.41 -0.04
N ARG A 35 -2.72 -3.35 -1.31
CA ARG A 35 -1.86 -3.49 -2.51
C ARG A 35 -0.95 -2.29 -2.75
N PHE A 36 -1.29 -1.15 -2.16
CA PHE A 36 -0.60 0.13 -2.31
C PHE A 36 -0.25 0.71 -0.94
N THR A 37 0.01 -0.16 0.04
CA THR A 37 0.35 0.22 1.41
C THR A 37 1.62 -0.47 1.86
N LEU A 38 2.56 0.29 2.40
CA LEU A 38 3.83 -0.17 2.94
C LEU A 38 3.96 0.21 4.42
N ALA A 39 4.52 -0.67 5.24
CA ALA A 39 5.00 -0.31 6.57
C ALA A 39 6.43 0.23 6.46
N LEU A 40 6.67 1.45 6.93
CA LEU A 40 7.96 2.11 6.78
C LEU A 40 9.04 1.46 7.67
N GLY A 41 10.12 1.00 7.06
CA GLY A 41 11.36 0.63 7.74
C GLY A 41 12.32 1.82 7.88
N VAL A 42 13.43 1.61 8.58
CA VAL A 42 14.50 2.62 8.73
C VAL A 42 15.14 2.93 7.37
N ASP A 43 15.24 1.91 6.53
CA ASP A 43 15.70 1.92 5.14
C ASP A 43 14.79 2.74 4.20
N ASN A 44 13.55 3.03 4.59
CA ASN A 44 12.67 3.92 3.84
C ASN A 44 12.83 5.39 4.22
N MET A 45 13.57 5.73 5.28
CA MET A 45 13.69 7.10 5.76
C MET A 45 14.92 7.78 5.16
N LEU A 46 14.72 8.82 4.35
CA LEU A 46 15.82 9.59 3.76
C LEU A 46 16.19 10.78 4.65
N ARG A 47 17.43 10.75 5.11
CA ARG A 47 18.05 11.91 5.74
C ARG A 47 18.18 13.01 4.70
N LYS A 48 18.00 14.27 5.12
CA LYS A 48 18.52 15.36 4.30
C LYS A 48 19.98 15.00 3.97
N PRO A 49 20.44 15.10 2.72
CA PRO A 49 21.86 15.24 2.50
C PRO A 49 22.21 16.56 3.19
N GLY A 50 22.46 16.49 4.50
CA GLY A 50 23.21 17.52 5.17
C GLY A 50 24.48 17.64 4.37
N ASP A 51 24.94 18.87 4.21
CA ASP A 51 26.29 19.22 3.81
C ASP A 51 27.23 18.38 4.69
N THR A 52 27.41 17.11 4.32
CA THR A 52 28.52 16.29 4.76
C THR A 52 29.61 17.08 4.11
N GLU A 53 30.12 18.04 4.89
CA GLU A 53 31.20 18.93 4.53
C GLU A 53 32.08 18.09 3.65
N LEU A 54 32.32 18.57 2.41
CA LEU A 54 33.33 18.03 1.52
C LEU A 54 34.43 17.48 2.41
N CYS A 55 34.40 16.18 2.69
CA CYS A 55 35.36 15.58 3.57
C CYS A 55 36.55 15.62 2.66
N ASP A 56 37.40 16.64 2.91
CA ASP A 56 38.41 17.14 2.01
C ASP A 56 38.85 15.99 1.13
N VAL A 57 38.46 16.02 -0.14
CA VAL A 57 39.04 15.09 -1.10
C VAL A 57 40.49 15.47 -1.07
N VAL A 58 41.27 14.74 -0.27
CA VAL A 58 42.70 14.86 -0.21
C VAL A 58 43.15 14.41 -1.58
N VAL A 59 43.27 15.38 -2.50
CA VAL A 59 43.87 15.16 -3.80
C VAL A 59 45.32 14.86 -3.50
N ARG A 60 45.63 13.56 -3.44
CA ARG A 60 47.00 13.06 -3.41
C ARG A 60 47.49 13.08 -4.84
N ASP A 61 48.63 13.70 -5.06
CA ASP A 61 49.37 13.55 -6.30
C ASP A 61 49.89 12.11 -6.48
N GLU A 62 50.45 11.79 -7.64
CA GLU A 62 51.03 10.47 -7.95
C GLU A 62 52.21 10.10 -7.03
N GLU A 63 52.67 11.04 -6.20
CA GLU A 63 53.78 10.89 -5.26
C GLU A 63 53.30 10.73 -3.80
N GLY A 64 51.98 10.81 -3.55
CA GLY A 64 51.37 10.59 -2.24
C GLY A 64 51.54 11.74 -1.25
N GLN A 65 51.87 12.95 -1.72
CA GLN A 65 52.00 14.13 -0.85
C GLN A 65 50.65 14.85 -0.72
N ASN A 66 50.32 15.26 0.50
CA ASN A 66 49.13 16.07 0.77
C ASN A 66 49.41 17.50 0.29
N ILE A 67 48.69 17.96 -0.73
CA ILE A 67 48.74 19.35 -1.19
C ILE A 67 47.93 20.19 -0.19
N THR A 68 48.59 20.72 0.84
CA THR A 68 48.02 21.79 1.66
C THR A 68 48.13 23.09 0.88
N ASN A 69 47.01 23.63 0.41
CA ASN A 69 46.98 24.96 -0.22
C ASN A 69 47.30 26.03 0.84
N ASP A 70 48.56 26.40 0.92
CA ASP A 70 49.06 27.49 1.76
C ASP A 70 48.71 28.82 1.07
N TYR A 71 47.47 29.29 1.28
CA TYR A 71 47.07 30.64 0.85
C TYR A 71 47.53 31.65 1.90
N ASP A 72 48.65 32.31 1.57
CA ASP A 72 49.27 33.37 2.36
C ASP A 72 48.43 34.67 2.27
N ILE A 73 47.51 34.87 3.23
CA ILE A 73 46.69 36.09 3.37
C ILE A 73 47.44 37.08 4.26
N GLU A 74 48.53 37.65 3.73
CA GLU A 74 49.14 38.82 4.34
C GLU A 74 48.22 40.05 4.15
N LYS A 75 47.37 40.32 5.15
CA LYS A 75 47.19 41.64 5.80
C LYS A 75 45.94 41.65 6.71
N GLY A 76 46.15 41.55 8.02
CA GLY A 76 45.12 41.89 9.02
C GLY A 76 45.28 41.17 10.34
N ILE A 77 46.19 41.66 11.19
CA ILE A 77 46.51 41.13 12.51
C ILE A 77 45.27 41.16 13.42
N VAL A 78 44.82 39.99 13.88
CA VAL A 78 43.98 39.85 15.07
C VAL A 78 44.64 38.79 15.96
N THR A 79 45.13 39.20 17.13
CA THR A 79 45.79 38.33 18.11
C THR A 79 44.78 37.46 18.86
N PRO A 80 44.95 36.12 18.92
CA PRO A 80 44.15 35.27 19.79
C PRO A 80 44.96 34.93 21.04
N ALA A 81 44.71 35.65 22.14
CA ALA A 81 45.14 35.22 23.46
C ALA A 81 43.93 34.65 24.20
N ASN A 82 44.08 33.42 24.71
CA ASN A 82 43.16 32.65 25.54
C ASN A 82 41.97 31.97 24.85
N LEU A 83 42.22 30.79 24.27
CA LEU A 83 41.20 29.73 24.22
C LEU A 83 41.76 28.47 24.90
N VAL A 84 41.57 28.40 26.22
CA VAL A 84 41.79 27.19 27.02
C VAL A 84 40.75 26.16 26.56
N HIS A 85 41.18 25.23 25.69
CA HIS A 85 40.36 24.11 25.27
C HIS A 85 40.25 23.12 26.43
N ALA A 86 39.20 23.27 27.24
CA ALA A 86 38.68 22.17 28.01
C ALA A 86 38.21 21.09 27.02
N ASN A 87 38.73 19.88 27.15
CA ASN A 87 38.20 18.67 26.54
C ASN A 87 36.79 18.43 27.09
N SER A 88 35.83 19.20 26.60
CA SER A 88 34.41 18.89 26.75
C SER A 88 34.16 17.76 25.78
N SER A 89 34.08 16.53 26.32
CA SER A 89 33.43 15.43 25.65
C SER A 89 31.96 15.81 25.46
N TYR A 90 31.69 16.62 24.44
CA TYR A 90 30.35 16.76 23.92
C TYR A 90 29.97 15.35 23.46
N PHE A 91 29.10 14.71 24.23
CA PHE A 91 28.16 13.78 23.65
C PHE A 91 27.60 14.54 22.45
N ILE A 92 27.93 14.07 21.24
CA ILE A 92 27.14 14.43 20.08
C ILE A 92 25.78 13.82 20.43
N ASP A 93 24.94 14.66 21.01
CA ASP A 93 23.51 14.41 21.06
C ASP A 93 23.19 14.01 19.62
N ASP A 94 22.62 12.84 19.39
CA ASP A 94 22.09 12.40 18.08
C ASP A 94 20.94 13.33 17.60
N GLY A 95 20.90 14.55 18.15
CA GLY A 95 20.02 15.67 17.93
C GLY A 95 19.94 16.00 16.45
N ASP A 96 18.70 15.90 15.99
CA ASP A 96 18.20 16.49 14.77
C ASP A 96 18.82 15.95 13.48
N LEU A 97 18.97 14.62 13.40
CA LEU A 97 18.92 13.93 12.12
C LEU A 97 17.53 14.10 11.51
N GLU A 98 17.27 15.29 10.94
CA GLU A 98 16.00 15.66 10.37
C GLU A 98 15.82 14.94 9.03
N TYR A 99 15.07 13.84 9.08
CA TYR A 99 14.55 13.20 7.90
C TYR A 99 13.65 14.17 7.15
N THR A 100 13.85 14.32 5.85
CA THR A 100 13.07 15.24 5.01
C THR A 100 12.11 14.51 4.09
N HIS A 101 12.45 13.27 3.74
CA HIS A 101 11.71 12.47 2.76
C HIS A 101 11.61 11.01 3.20
N ILE A 102 10.65 10.30 2.64
CA ILE A 102 10.58 8.83 2.69
C ILE A 102 10.67 8.26 1.27
N LEU A 103 11.20 7.05 1.12
CA LEU A 103 11.22 6.29 -0.12
C LEU A 103 10.00 5.39 -0.20
N ILE A 104 9.23 5.53 -1.28
CA ILE A 104 8.08 4.68 -1.54
C ILE A 104 8.05 4.23 -3.01
N PRO A 105 7.42 3.10 -3.35
CA PRO A 105 7.26 2.66 -4.74
C PRO A 105 6.52 3.69 -5.60
N CYS A 106 6.84 3.78 -6.89
CA CYS A 106 6.15 4.62 -7.89
C CYS A 106 4.60 4.43 -7.85
N PRO A 107 3.80 5.49 -8.15
CA PRO A 107 2.36 5.38 -8.09
C PRO A 107 1.87 4.40 -9.18
N GLY A 108 0.79 3.67 -8.90
CA GLY A 108 0.30 2.59 -9.78
C GLY A 108 1.12 1.31 -9.74
N SER A 109 2.33 1.30 -9.19
CA SER A 109 3.06 0.06 -8.88
C SER A 109 2.42 -0.61 -7.66
N ALA A 110 1.73 -1.73 -7.88
CA ALA A 110 1.24 -2.57 -6.80
C ALA A 110 2.41 -3.29 -6.12
N ILE A 111 2.40 -3.37 -4.79
CA ILE A 111 3.29 -4.27 -4.07
C ILE A 111 2.85 -5.68 -4.41
N ILE A 112 3.63 -6.37 -5.25
CA ILE A 112 3.47 -7.80 -5.45
C ILE A 112 3.99 -8.45 -4.18
N ASN A 113 3.13 -8.54 -3.16
CA ASN A 113 3.42 -9.32 -1.97
C ASN A 113 3.66 -10.75 -2.43
N ARG A 114 4.93 -11.15 -2.57
CA ARG A 114 5.34 -12.53 -2.88
C ARG A 114 4.71 -13.58 -1.95
N LEU A 115 4.16 -13.16 -0.82
CA LEU A 115 3.46 -14.02 0.13
C LEU A 115 2.11 -14.58 -0.37
N GLU A 116 1.47 -14.01 -1.40
CA GLU A 116 0.15 -14.53 -1.84
C GLU A 116 0.23 -15.82 -2.68
N LYS A 117 1.44 -16.30 -3.05
CA LYS A 117 1.59 -17.61 -3.72
C LYS A 117 1.20 -18.83 -2.84
N GLY A 118 0.73 -18.63 -1.61
CA GLY A 118 0.37 -19.73 -0.69
C GLY A 118 -1.09 -19.80 -0.20
N LEU A 119 -1.96 -18.82 -0.48
CA LEU A 119 -3.29 -18.74 0.19
C LEU A 119 -4.52 -18.84 -0.71
N ASP A 120 -4.38 -18.76 -2.04
CA ASP A 120 -5.55 -18.84 -2.94
C ASP A 120 -5.98 -20.27 -3.35
N ASP A 121 -5.24 -21.32 -2.95
CA ASP A 121 -5.61 -22.71 -3.30
C ASP A 121 -6.74 -23.31 -2.41
N CYS A 122 -7.39 -22.48 -1.59
CA CYS A 122 -8.51 -22.92 -0.75
C CYS A 122 -9.91 -22.58 -1.32
N ARG A 123 -10.02 -21.74 -2.37
CA ARG A 123 -11.34 -21.34 -2.90
C ARG A 123 -11.87 -22.20 -4.06
N ASN A 124 -11.07 -23.12 -4.61
CA ASN A 124 -11.50 -24.00 -5.70
C ASN A 124 -11.70 -25.49 -5.33
N ARG A 125 -11.61 -25.87 -4.05
CA ARG A 125 -12.11 -27.20 -3.63
C ARG A 125 -13.62 -27.15 -3.52
N LYS A 126 -14.30 -27.50 -4.61
CA LYS A 126 -15.71 -27.91 -4.60
C LYS A 126 -15.94 -28.83 -3.39
N PRO A 127 -16.91 -28.56 -2.49
CA PRO A 127 -17.21 -29.48 -1.41
C PRO A 127 -17.59 -30.83 -2.03
N LYS A 128 -16.77 -31.86 -1.77
CA LYS A 128 -17.18 -33.23 -2.06
C LYS A 128 -18.41 -33.49 -1.20
N PHE A 129 -19.58 -33.52 -1.82
CA PHE A 129 -20.82 -33.99 -1.23
C PHE A 129 -20.54 -35.31 -0.49
N ILE A 130 -20.58 -35.28 0.84
CA ILE A 130 -20.73 -36.51 1.62
C ILE A 130 -22.16 -36.96 1.34
N ARG A 131 -22.30 -37.96 0.49
CA ARG A 131 -23.55 -38.70 0.29
C ARG A 131 -23.88 -39.42 1.60
N THR A 132 -24.71 -38.81 2.43
CA THR A 132 -25.46 -39.56 3.44
C THR A 132 -26.51 -40.40 2.72
N SER A 133 -26.30 -41.70 2.73
CA SER A 133 -27.25 -42.69 2.23
C SER A 133 -28.57 -42.61 3.00
N LYS A 134 -29.65 -42.19 2.33
CA LYS A 134 -31.02 -42.57 2.71
C LYS A 134 -31.67 -43.28 1.53
N VAL A 135 -32.14 -44.48 1.86
CA VAL A 135 -32.90 -45.44 1.05
C VAL A 135 -34.28 -44.87 0.71
N GLY A 136 -34.77 -45.20 -0.50
CA GLY A 136 -36.14 -44.95 -0.99
C GLY A 136 -36.11 -44.41 -2.42
N GLN A 137 -36.01 -45.29 -3.43
CA GLN A 137 -37.14 -45.72 -4.29
C GLN A 137 -37.90 -44.54 -4.90
N ASP A 138 -37.58 -44.16 -6.15
CA ASP A 138 -38.46 -44.48 -7.29
C ASP A 138 -37.90 -43.98 -8.64
N ASN A 139 -37.96 -44.90 -9.61
CA ASN A 139 -38.11 -44.80 -11.06
C ASN A 139 -38.09 -43.40 -11.71
N ASN A 140 -37.28 -43.19 -12.76
CA ASN A 140 -37.61 -43.60 -14.13
C ASN A 140 -36.55 -43.11 -15.14
N ASN A 141 -36.53 -43.79 -16.28
CA ASN A 141 -35.56 -43.78 -17.36
C ASN A 141 -35.57 -42.50 -18.23
N ASN A 142 -34.40 -42.02 -18.68
CA ASN A 142 -34.08 -42.01 -20.13
C ASN A 142 -32.63 -41.60 -20.48
N ALA A 143 -31.92 -42.58 -21.06
CA ALA A 143 -31.16 -42.53 -22.30
C ALA A 143 -30.21 -41.35 -22.65
N LYS A 144 -28.92 -41.73 -22.75
CA LYS A 144 -28.11 -41.73 -23.99
C LYS A 144 -27.49 -40.39 -24.45
N LYS A 145 -26.18 -40.24 -24.16
CA LYS A 145 -25.18 -39.99 -25.21
C LYS A 145 -23.76 -40.31 -24.76
N GLN A 146 -23.15 -41.23 -25.52
CA GLN A 146 -21.74 -41.60 -25.49
C GLN A 146 -20.89 -40.48 -26.11
N GLY A 147 -19.70 -40.28 -25.56
CA GLY A 147 -18.71 -39.33 -26.04
C GLY A 147 -17.39 -39.59 -25.33
N GLU A 148 -16.76 -40.72 -25.66
CA GLU A 148 -15.40 -41.05 -25.23
C GLU A 148 -14.41 -40.24 -26.07
N GLY A 149 -13.81 -39.21 -25.45
CA GLY A 149 -12.70 -38.46 -26.00
C GLY A 149 -11.53 -38.55 -25.02
N GLY A 150 -10.64 -39.51 -25.24
CA GLY A 150 -9.44 -39.71 -24.43
C GLY A 150 -8.46 -38.55 -24.58
N ILE A 151 -8.24 -37.81 -23.50
CA ILE A 151 -7.17 -36.82 -23.40
C ILE A 151 -5.95 -37.52 -22.82
N SER A 152 -5.00 -37.78 -23.71
CA SER A 152 -3.68 -38.35 -23.42
C SER A 152 -2.89 -37.40 -22.53
N CYS A 153 -2.55 -37.89 -21.33
CA CYS A 153 -1.72 -37.22 -20.34
C CYS A 153 -0.24 -37.38 -20.75
N THR A 154 0.38 -36.30 -21.21
CA THR A 154 1.83 -36.25 -21.46
C THR A 154 2.57 -35.89 -20.19
N LYS A 155 3.47 -36.79 -19.81
CA LYS A 155 4.33 -36.75 -18.63
C LYS A 155 5.31 -35.57 -18.67
N ASP A 156 5.38 -34.89 -17.53
CA ASP A 156 6.61 -34.53 -16.82
C ASP A 156 7.77 -33.94 -17.64
N LYS A 157 7.72 -32.62 -17.84
CA LYS A 157 8.94 -31.80 -17.94
C LYS A 157 8.94 -30.80 -16.80
N ALA A 158 9.62 -31.16 -15.72
CA ALA A 158 10.00 -30.24 -14.65
C ALA A 158 11.01 -29.23 -15.25
N LEU A 159 10.51 -28.05 -15.63
CA LEU A 159 11.35 -26.92 -16.01
C LEU A 159 11.83 -26.24 -14.72
N GLU A 160 13.15 -26.17 -14.57
CA GLU A 160 13.83 -25.42 -13.53
C GLU A 160 13.56 -23.91 -13.72
N VAL A 161 12.72 -23.33 -12.87
CA VAL A 161 12.39 -21.89 -12.83
C VAL A 161 12.83 -21.36 -11.47
N ASN A 162 14.14 -21.15 -11.24
CA ASN A 162 14.59 -20.77 -9.89
C ASN A 162 15.39 -19.46 -9.74
N ASP A 163 15.89 -18.78 -10.77
CA ASP A 163 16.79 -17.62 -10.52
C ASP A 163 16.35 -16.25 -11.08
N ALA A 164 15.35 -16.17 -11.95
CA ALA A 164 14.93 -14.88 -12.55
C ALA A 164 13.99 -14.03 -11.68
N VAL A 165 13.51 -14.55 -10.55
CA VAL A 165 12.43 -13.88 -9.80
C VAL A 165 12.98 -12.83 -8.83
N ASN A 166 14.26 -12.88 -8.43
CA ASN A 166 14.79 -12.17 -7.26
C ASN A 166 15.16 -10.69 -7.46
N ASN A 167 15.05 -10.12 -8.66
CA ASN A 167 15.50 -8.74 -8.92
C ASN A 167 14.47 -7.86 -9.62
N LEU A 168 13.17 -8.03 -9.34
CA LEU A 168 12.21 -6.99 -9.66
C LEU A 168 12.37 -5.84 -8.64
N VAL A 169 13.45 -5.07 -8.81
CA VAL A 169 13.70 -3.82 -8.08
C VAL A 169 12.50 -2.93 -8.37
N THR A 170 11.67 -2.70 -7.36
CA THR A 170 10.57 -1.75 -7.48
C THR A 170 11.19 -0.37 -7.47
N GLU A 171 11.01 0.38 -8.56
CA GLU A 171 11.45 1.77 -8.64
C GLU A 171 10.80 2.54 -7.47
N THR A 172 11.64 3.17 -6.65
CA THR A 172 11.21 3.99 -5.53
C THR A 172 11.38 5.46 -5.86
N ARG A 173 10.55 6.31 -5.26
CA ARG A 173 10.63 7.76 -5.35
C ARG A 173 10.71 8.38 -3.96
N PRO A 174 11.46 9.48 -3.81
CA PRO A 174 11.39 10.30 -2.60
C PRO A 174 10.07 11.06 -2.56
N VAL A 175 9.43 11.11 -1.40
CA VAL A 175 8.24 11.93 -1.13
C VAL A 175 8.41 12.70 0.18
N PRO A 176 7.76 13.86 0.35
CA PRO A 176 7.86 14.63 1.59
C PRO A 176 7.49 13.79 2.82
N ILE A 177 8.17 14.03 3.94
CA ILE A 177 7.97 13.28 5.20
C ILE A 177 6.61 13.54 5.90
N TYR A 178 5.74 14.39 5.35
CA TYR A 178 4.47 14.75 5.99
C TYR A 178 3.27 14.13 5.28
N CYS A 179 2.31 13.65 6.06
CA CYS A 179 1.01 13.24 5.54
C CYS A 179 0.16 14.45 5.15
N ALA A 180 -0.28 14.53 3.90
CA ALA A 180 -1.02 15.70 3.41
C ALA A 180 -2.46 15.85 3.99
N VAL A 181 -2.95 14.86 4.76
CA VAL A 181 -4.25 14.95 5.45
C VAL A 181 -4.11 15.47 6.88
N CYS A 182 -3.19 14.89 7.67
CA CYS A 182 -3.04 15.24 9.09
C CYS A 182 -1.88 16.21 9.36
N LEU A 183 -1.02 16.46 8.36
CA LEU A 183 0.18 17.28 8.43
C LEU A 183 1.22 16.80 9.47
N THR A 184 1.07 15.57 9.99
CA THR A 184 2.04 14.92 10.87
C THR A 184 3.14 14.24 10.07
N ARG A 185 4.35 14.19 10.64
CA ARG A 185 5.50 13.46 10.10
C ARG A 185 5.25 11.95 10.09
N TYR A 186 5.81 11.27 9.10
CA TYR A 186 5.89 9.81 9.08
C TYR A 186 6.99 9.33 10.02
N GLU A 187 6.71 8.24 10.73
CA GLU A 187 7.64 7.56 11.59
C GLU A 187 7.89 6.11 11.12
N VAL A 188 9.00 5.54 11.56
CA VAL A 188 9.26 4.11 11.36
C VAL A 188 8.11 3.29 11.95
N SER A 189 7.73 2.22 11.27
CA SER A 189 6.55 1.37 11.55
C SER A 189 5.21 1.99 11.20
N ASN A 190 5.13 3.25 10.75
CA ASN A 190 3.87 3.78 10.22
C ASN A 190 3.51 3.06 8.91
N ARG A 191 2.20 2.83 8.71
CA ARG A 191 1.67 2.33 7.45
C ARG A 191 1.26 3.50 6.57
N VAL A 192 1.88 3.60 5.41
CA VAL A 192 1.61 4.65 4.42
C VAL A 192 1.03 4.04 3.16
N CYS A 193 0.10 4.74 2.53
CA CYS A 193 -0.51 4.32 1.28
C CYS A 193 -0.33 5.37 0.17
N TRP A 194 -0.26 4.90 -1.07
CA TRP A 194 -0.23 5.71 -2.28
C TRP A 194 -1.33 5.31 -3.25
N SER A 195 -1.51 6.11 -4.29
CA SER A 195 -2.55 5.89 -5.29
C SER A 195 -2.22 4.72 -6.22
N SER A 196 -3.26 4.00 -6.66
CA SER A 196 -3.16 3.06 -7.78
C SER A 196 -3.08 3.75 -9.14
N ASN A 197 -3.31 5.07 -9.20
CA ASN A 197 -3.15 5.89 -10.38
C ASN A 197 -1.71 6.44 -10.45
N SER A 198 -1.02 6.17 -11.56
CA SER A 198 0.35 6.63 -11.84
C SER A 198 0.51 8.15 -11.83
N GLU A 199 -0.56 8.91 -12.09
CA GLU A 199 -0.52 10.37 -12.11
C GLU A 199 -0.61 11.00 -10.71
N CYS A 200 -1.03 10.25 -9.69
CA CYS A 200 -1.22 10.77 -8.34
C CYS A 200 0.00 10.47 -7.45
N SER A 201 0.86 11.46 -7.26
CA SER A 201 2.09 11.33 -6.45
C SER A 201 1.88 11.35 -4.93
N HIS A 202 0.68 11.74 -4.47
CA HIS A 202 0.36 11.96 -3.05
C HIS A 202 0.43 10.67 -2.20
N VAL A 203 0.84 10.85 -0.95
CA VAL A 203 1.04 9.79 0.03
C VAL A 203 0.38 10.20 1.34
N PHE A 204 -0.21 9.22 2.01
CA PHE A 204 -0.95 9.42 3.24
C PHE A 204 -0.65 8.31 4.23
N HIS A 205 -0.88 8.56 5.52
CA HIS A 205 -1.13 7.46 6.45
C HIS A 205 -2.34 6.66 5.97
N GLU A 206 -2.26 5.33 6.04
CA GLU A 206 -3.35 4.46 5.66
C GLU A 206 -4.64 4.80 6.43
N ASP A 207 -4.54 5.02 7.74
CA ASP A 207 -5.68 5.39 8.58
C ASP A 207 -6.29 6.73 8.18
N CYS A 208 -5.47 7.71 7.81
CA CYS A 208 -5.94 9.02 7.34
C CYS A 208 -6.73 8.88 6.05
N MET A 209 -6.20 8.11 5.09
CA MET A 209 -6.87 7.90 3.80
C MET A 209 -8.13 7.04 3.95
N LEU A 210 -8.09 6.00 4.78
CA LEU A 210 -9.24 5.17 5.12
C LEU A 210 -10.37 6.01 5.72
N HIS A 211 -10.05 6.81 6.73
CA HIS A 211 -11.01 7.69 7.39
C HIS A 211 -11.64 8.67 6.39
N TRP A 212 -10.82 9.31 5.54
CA TRP A 212 -11.27 10.20 4.49
C TRP A 212 -12.29 9.53 3.55
N LEU A 213 -11.96 8.34 3.03
CA LEU A 213 -12.82 7.60 2.10
C LEU A 213 -14.12 7.13 2.77
N VAL A 214 -14.08 6.74 4.05
CA VAL A 214 -15.30 6.39 4.81
C VAL A 214 -16.21 7.60 4.95
N VAL A 215 -15.67 8.76 5.35
CA VAL A 215 -16.44 10.01 5.49
C VAL A 215 -17.04 10.44 4.13
N LEU A 216 -16.27 10.32 3.05
CA LEU A 216 -16.76 10.58 1.70
C LEU A 216 -17.89 9.63 1.33
N GLY A 217 -17.73 8.34 1.63
CA GLY A 217 -18.75 7.31 1.42
C GLY A 217 -20.05 7.60 2.19
N ARG A 218 -19.97 8.03 3.45
CA ARG A 218 -21.14 8.48 4.24
C ARG A 218 -21.88 9.61 3.52
N LYS A 219 -21.15 10.66 3.12
CA LYS A 219 -21.72 11.84 2.45
C LYS A 219 -22.40 11.48 1.13
N ARG A 220 -21.80 10.59 0.33
CA ARG A 220 -22.36 10.13 -0.95
C ARG A 220 -23.52 9.16 -0.78
N SER A 221 -23.57 8.46 0.34
CA SER A 221 -24.59 7.44 0.63
C SER A 221 -25.86 7.98 1.28
N ARG A 222 -25.91 9.27 1.66
CA ARG A 222 -27.08 9.88 2.35
C ARG A 222 -28.42 9.58 1.69
N ARG A 223 -28.46 9.59 0.36
CA ARG A 223 -29.66 9.33 -0.46
C ARG A 223 -29.73 7.91 -1.00
N LYS A 224 -28.77 7.05 -0.67
CA LYS A 224 -28.74 5.66 -1.11
C LYS A 224 -29.50 4.77 -0.14
N ARG A 225 -30.12 3.75 -0.72
CA ARG A 225 -30.81 2.68 -0.02
C ARG A 225 -29.86 1.48 0.08
N PHE A 226 -29.77 0.90 1.27
CA PHE A 226 -28.96 -0.29 1.50
C PHE A 226 -29.86 -1.47 1.86
N SER A 227 -29.59 -2.64 1.27
CA SER A 227 -30.12 -3.91 1.73
C SER A 227 -29.49 -4.29 3.07
N LYS A 228 -30.01 -5.34 3.73
CA LYS A 228 -29.43 -5.90 4.96
C LYS A 228 -27.98 -6.37 4.73
N ASN A 229 -27.69 -6.94 3.57
CA ASN A 229 -26.35 -7.36 3.18
C ASN A 229 -25.99 -6.67 1.85
N PRO A 230 -25.45 -5.43 1.89
CA PRO A 230 -25.06 -4.74 0.68
C PRO A 230 -23.78 -5.36 0.11
N SER A 231 -23.73 -5.52 -1.21
CA SER A 231 -22.50 -5.92 -1.88
C SER A 231 -21.43 -4.84 -1.74
N GLU A 232 -20.17 -5.25 -1.85
CA GLU A 232 -19.02 -4.36 -1.77
C GLU A 232 -19.06 -3.24 -2.83
N ARG A 233 -19.47 -3.59 -4.06
CA ARG A 233 -19.73 -2.64 -5.15
C ARG A 233 -20.72 -1.56 -4.72
N LYS A 234 -21.84 -1.92 -4.07
CA LYS A 234 -22.83 -0.95 -3.58
C LYS A 234 -22.30 -0.10 -2.42
N LEU A 235 -21.46 -0.67 -1.56
CA LEU A 235 -20.85 0.05 -0.43
C LEU A 235 -19.89 1.14 -0.90
N LEU A 236 -19.17 0.88 -2.01
CA LEU A 236 -18.13 1.73 -2.57
C LEU A 236 -18.53 2.39 -3.89
N ASP A 237 -19.83 2.48 -4.16
CA ASP A 237 -20.38 3.18 -5.32
C ASP A 237 -20.26 4.71 -5.11
N PHE A 238 -19.04 5.22 -5.11
CA PHE A 238 -18.70 6.63 -5.07
C PHE A 238 -17.27 6.83 -5.61
N ASP A 239 -16.90 8.09 -5.86
CA ASP A 239 -15.56 8.41 -6.36
C ASP A 239 -14.54 8.22 -5.25
N LEU A 240 -13.60 7.28 -5.44
CA LEU A 240 -12.50 7.01 -4.50
C LEU A 240 -11.31 7.93 -4.83
N SER A 241 -11.56 9.24 -4.79
CA SER A 241 -10.60 10.25 -5.24
C SER A 241 -9.65 10.74 -4.15
N CYS A 242 -8.47 11.16 -4.59
CA CYS A 242 -7.42 11.73 -3.75
C CYS A 242 -7.88 13.07 -3.14
N PRO A 243 -7.67 13.32 -1.84
CA PRO A 243 -8.03 14.58 -1.20
C PRO A 243 -7.30 15.79 -1.77
N CYS A 244 -6.12 15.60 -2.37
CA CYS A 244 -5.25 16.69 -2.84
C CYS A 244 -5.49 17.03 -4.31
N CYS A 245 -5.34 16.06 -5.22
CA CYS A 245 -5.47 16.31 -6.68
C CYS A 245 -6.83 15.93 -7.27
N ARG A 246 -7.73 15.30 -6.50
CA ARG A 246 -9.04 14.80 -6.95
C ARG A 246 -9.03 13.76 -8.08
N GLN A 247 -7.85 13.33 -8.53
CA GLN A 247 -7.70 12.15 -9.38
C GLN A 247 -8.15 10.90 -8.62
N ASP A 248 -8.45 9.83 -9.35
CA ASP A 248 -8.76 8.54 -8.75
C ASP A 248 -7.58 8.06 -7.92
N PHE A 249 -7.85 7.75 -6.64
CA PHE A 249 -6.86 7.20 -5.71
C PHE A 249 -6.87 5.66 -5.74
N ILE A 250 -8.05 5.08 -5.91
CA ILE A 250 -8.27 3.65 -6.13
C ILE A 250 -9.02 3.50 -7.45
N SER A 251 -8.38 2.87 -8.43
CA SER A 251 -8.93 2.65 -9.76
C SER A 251 -10.20 1.79 -9.69
N ARG A 252 -11.26 2.23 -10.37
CA ARG A 252 -12.56 1.52 -10.38
C ARG A 252 -12.46 0.10 -10.94
N ASP A 253 -11.56 -0.14 -11.88
CA ASP A 253 -11.37 -1.45 -12.50
C ASP A 253 -10.87 -2.49 -11.49
N VAL A 254 -10.11 -2.06 -10.48
CA VAL A 254 -9.66 -2.92 -9.37
C VAL A 254 -10.84 -3.26 -8.44
N VAL A 255 -11.89 -2.43 -8.41
CA VAL A 255 -13.07 -2.61 -7.56
C VAL A 255 -14.04 -3.63 -8.13
N LEU A 256 -14.15 -3.69 -9.46
CA LEU A 256 -15.18 -4.42 -10.20
C LEU A 256 -14.61 -5.69 -10.85
N GLY A 257 -13.84 -6.50 -10.11
CA GLY A 257 -13.45 -7.84 -10.56
C GLY A 257 -14.61 -8.50 -11.32
N THR A 258 -14.32 -9.06 -12.49
CA THR A 258 -15.25 -9.37 -13.60
C THR A 258 -16.25 -10.48 -13.27
N ASP A 259 -16.98 -10.33 -12.18
CA ASP A 259 -18.12 -11.16 -11.83
C ASP A 259 -19.31 -10.66 -12.69
N GLU A 260 -19.23 -10.90 -14.01
CA GLU A 260 -20.32 -10.74 -14.97
C GLU A 260 -21.29 -11.94 -14.97
N ASP A 261 -21.43 -12.65 -13.85
CA ASP A 261 -22.36 -13.77 -13.70
C ASP A 261 -23.50 -13.40 -12.75
N ASP A 262 -24.50 -12.66 -13.24
CA ASP A 262 -25.86 -12.61 -12.69
C ASP A 262 -26.89 -12.38 -13.81
#